data_AF-A0A6A4FGH3-F1
#
_entry.id   AF-A0A6A4FGH3-F1
#
_cell.length_a   1.000
_cell.length_b   1.000
_cell.length_c   1.000
_cell.angle_alpha   90.00
_cell.angle_beta   90.00
_cell.angle_gamma   90.00
#
_symmetry.space_group_name_H-M   'P 1'
#
loop_
_entity.id
_entity.type
_entity.pdbx_description
1 polymer ?
#
loop_
_entity_poly.entity_id
_entity_poly.type
_entity_poly.pdbx_seq_one_letter_code
_entity_poly.pdbx_strand_id
1 'polypeptide(L)'
;MCYLLCDGIYPEWSVFVKTISNPSGEKKKLYAKTQEGMRKDVERCFGVLQGRFAILARPAPFLDQGLLNDVWYACVVMHNMIIEAEEEED
;
A
#
# COMPACT_ATOMS: atom_id res chain seq x y z
N MET A 1 -3.52 -9.24 -17.97
CA MET A 1 -4.44 -8.22 -17.42
C MET A 1 -4.02 -7.98 -15.97
N CYS A 2 -3.65 -6.76 -15.61
CA CYS A 2 -3.29 -6.43 -14.22
C CYS A 2 -4.53 -5.98 -13.45
N TYR A 3 -4.68 -6.47 -12.23
CA TYR A 3 -5.75 -6.09 -11.31
C TYR A 3 -5.16 -5.25 -10.18
N LEU A 4 -5.80 -4.15 -9.81
CA LEU A 4 -5.35 -3.23 -8.77
C LEU A 4 -6.27 -3.35 -7.55
N LEU A 5 -5.67 -3.56 -6.38
CA LEU A 5 -6.39 -3.59 -5.11
C LEU A 5 -6.83 -2.17 -4.75
N CYS A 6 -8.13 -1.98 -4.53
CA CYS A 6 -8.70 -0.67 -4.23
C CYS A 6 -9.70 -0.75 -3.06
N ASP A 7 -9.89 0.38 -2.38
CA ASP A 7 -10.94 0.54 -1.39
C ASP A 7 -12.27 0.98 -2.04
N GLY A 8 -13.24 1.32 -1.20
CA GLY A 8 -14.56 1.75 -1.62
C GLY A 8 -14.65 3.17 -2.20
N ILE A 9 -13.59 4.00 -2.14
CA ILE A 9 -13.65 5.39 -2.63
C ILE A 9 -13.34 5.51 -4.12
N TYR A 10 -12.72 4.49 -4.73
CA TYR A 10 -12.44 4.46 -6.17
C TYR A 10 -13.69 4.14 -7.00
N PRO A 11 -13.77 4.56 -8.27
CA PRO A 11 -14.87 4.22 -9.18
C PRO A 11 -14.95 2.73 -9.50
N GLU A 12 -16.07 2.25 -10.03
CA GLU A 12 -16.23 0.86 -10.48
C GLU A 12 -15.59 0.65 -11.86
N TRP A 13 -14.32 0.27 -11.89
CA TRP A 13 -13.59 -0.08 -13.13
C TRP A 13 -13.21 -1.56 -13.15
N SER A 14 -13.17 -2.16 -14.34
CA SER A 14 -12.89 -3.59 -14.54
C SER A 14 -11.50 -4.03 -14.05
N VAL A 15 -10.58 -3.08 -13.89
CA VAL A 15 -9.23 -3.30 -13.37
C VAL A 15 -9.15 -3.18 -11.85
N PHE A 16 -10.12 -2.54 -11.20
CA PHE A 16 -10.13 -2.32 -9.76
C PHE A 16 -10.84 -3.47 -9.03
N VAL A 17 -10.13 -4.05 -8.08
CA VAL A 17 -10.59 -5.17 -7.26
C VAL A 17 -10.86 -4.63 -5.87
N LYS A 18 -12.14 -4.60 -5.50
CA LYS A 18 -12.62 -4.08 -4.22
C LYS A 18 -13.04 -5.21 -3.29
N THR A 19 -13.07 -4.92 -1.99
CA THR A 19 -13.73 -5.79 -1.01
C THR A 19 -15.25 -5.80 -1.24
N ILE A 20 -15.90 -6.90 -0.88
CA ILE A 20 -17.36 -7.03 -0.98
C ILE A 20 -17.98 -6.44 0.28
N SER A 21 -18.75 -5.35 0.14
CA SER A 21 -19.54 -4.81 1.25
C SER A 21 -20.63 -5.79 1.68
N ASN A 22 -20.72 -6.07 2.98
CA ASN A 22 -21.69 -7.01 3.57
C ASN A 22 -21.66 -8.41 2.91
N PRO A 23 -20.54 -9.15 2.99
CA PRO A 23 -20.36 -10.41 2.28
C PRO A 23 -21.30 -11.51 2.81
N SER A 24 -22.17 -12.02 1.94
CA SER A 24 -23.06 -13.14 2.26
C SER A 24 -22.54 -14.48 1.74
N GLY A 25 -22.53 -15.49 2.63
CA GLY A 25 -22.00 -16.82 2.34
C GLY A 25 -20.47 -16.91 2.49
N GLU A 26 -19.99 -18.13 2.75
CA GLU A 26 -18.60 -18.37 3.17
C GLU A 26 -17.55 -17.95 2.13
N LYS A 27 -17.82 -18.16 0.84
CA LYS A 27 -16.90 -17.76 -0.23
C LYS A 27 -16.68 -16.24 -0.28
N LYS A 28 -17.76 -15.46 -0.16
CA LYS A 28 -17.67 -13.99 -0.18
C LYS A 28 -17.02 -13.45 1.09
N LYS A 29 -17.30 -14.06 2.25
CA LYS A 29 -16.64 -13.70 3.51
C LYS A 29 -15.13 -13.94 3.45
N LEU A 30 -14.71 -15.09 2.93
CA LEU A 30 -13.30 -15.40 2.75
C LEU A 30 -12.62 -14.40 1.82
N TYR A 31 -13.25 -14.11 0.68
CA TYR A 31 -12.74 -13.12 -0.27
C TYR A 31 -12.57 -11.75 0.38
N ALA A 32 -13.60 -11.22 1.04
CA ALA A 32 -13.53 -9.91 1.71
C ALA A 32 -12.43 -9.88 2.78
N LYS A 33 -12.34 -10.93 3.61
CA LYS A 33 -11.31 -11.05 4.65
C LYS A 33 -9.90 -11.02 4.07
N THR A 34 -9.64 -11.76 2.99
CA THR A 34 -8.31 -11.78 2.35
C THR A 34 -7.98 -10.43 1.72
N GLN A 35 -8.93 -9.81 1.02
CA GLN A 35 -8.75 -8.49 0.39
C GLN A 35 -8.46 -7.40 1.43
N GLU A 36 -9.23 -7.38 2.52
CA GLU A 36 -9.06 -6.42 3.61
C GLU A 36 -7.75 -6.61 4.38
N GLY A 37 -7.32 -7.87 4.58
CA GLY A 37 -6.02 -8.19 5.16
C GLY A 37 -4.86 -7.62 4.34
N MET A 38 -4.84 -7.93 3.04
CA MET A 38 -3.81 -7.41 2.14
C MET A 38 -3.81 -5.88 2.09
N ARG A 39 -4.99 -5.25 2.01
CA ARG A 39 -5.12 -3.79 2.03
C ARG A 39 -4.55 -3.21 3.32
N LYS A 40 -4.85 -3.81 4.47
CA LYS A 40 -4.36 -3.36 5.77
C LYS A 40 -2.83 -3.41 5.86
N ASP A 41 -2.21 -4.44 5.30
CA ASP A 41 -0.74 -4.56 5.28
C ASP A 41 -0.11 -3.49 4.40
N VAL A 42 -0.68 -3.23 3.21
CA VAL A 42 -0.25 -2.15 2.32
C VAL A 42 -0.40 -0.78 3.00
N GLU A 43 -1.56 -0.50 3.60
CA GLU A 43 -1.82 0.76 4.30
C GLU A 43 -0.90 0.95 5.50
N ARG A 44 -0.61 -0.13 6.24
CA ARG A 44 0.33 -0.08 7.37
C ARG A 44 1.74 0.21 6.89
N CYS A 45 2.23 -0.46 5.84
CA CYS A 45 3.53 -0.20 5.26
C CYS A 45 3.64 1.27 4.80
N PHE A 46 2.63 1.75 4.07
CA PHE A 46 2.58 3.13 3.62
C PHE A 46 2.58 4.13 4.78
N GLY A 47 1.78 3.89 5.82
CA GLY A 47 1.75 4.74 7.01
C GLY A 47 3.09 4.79 7.75
N VAL A 48 3.79 3.66 7.88
CA VAL A 48 5.15 3.62 8.47
C VAL A 48 6.12 4.43 7.62
N LEU A 49 6.11 4.24 6.30
CA LEU A 49 7.00 4.95 5.39
C LEU A 49 6.70 6.46 5.38
N GLN A 50 5.44 6.88 5.40
CA GLN A 50 5.07 8.30 5.50
C GLN A 50 5.50 8.94 6.84
N GLY A 51 5.39 8.20 7.95
CA GLY A 51 5.84 8.66 9.26
C GLY A 51 7.37 8.82 9.34
N ARG A 52 8.12 7.96 8.65
CA ARG A 52 9.59 8.00 8.63
C ARG A 52 10.14 8.98 7.57
N PHE A 53 9.47 9.11 6.43
CA PHE A 53 9.91 9.94 5.30
C PHE A 53 8.85 10.97 4.92
N ALA A 54 9.02 12.21 5.41
CA ALA A 54 8.09 13.32 5.18
C ALA A 54 7.83 13.64 3.69
N ILE A 55 8.75 13.26 2.79
CA ILE A 55 8.57 13.42 1.34
C ILE A 55 7.36 12.64 0.81
N LEU A 56 7.05 11.47 1.39
CA LEU A 56 5.91 10.63 0.99
C LEU A 56 4.57 11.14 1.53
N ALA A 57 4.59 12.04 2.51
CA ALA A 57 3.38 12.64 3.09
C ALA A 57 2.89 13.87 2.29
N ARG A 58 3.73 14.41 1.40
CA ARG A 58 3.40 15.62 0.63
C ARG A 58 2.81 15.22 -0.72
N PRO A 59 1.73 15.88 -1.17
CA PRO A 59 1.30 15.78 -2.55
C PRO A 59 2.47 16.13 -3.46
N ALA A 60 2.65 15.35 -4.53
CA ALA A 60 3.75 15.52 -5.47
C ALA A 60 3.25 16.00 -6.85
N PRO A 61 2.60 17.18 -6.95
CA PRO A 61 1.96 17.62 -8.18
C PRO A 61 2.94 17.94 -9.33
N PHE A 62 4.25 17.94 -9.07
CA PHE A 62 5.29 18.31 -10.05
C PHE A 62 6.34 17.21 -10.27
N LEU A 63 6.16 16.02 -9.69
CA LEU A 63 7.07 14.90 -9.93
C LEU A 63 6.48 14.03 -11.05
N ASP A 64 7.29 13.69 -12.04
CA ASP A 64 6.91 12.69 -13.03
C ASP A 64 6.88 11.29 -12.39
N GLN A 65 6.24 10.35 -13.07
CA GLN A 65 6.07 8.98 -12.57
C GLN A 65 7.40 8.27 -12.31
N GLY A 66 8.44 8.53 -13.11
CA GLY A 66 9.78 7.94 -12.92
C GLY A 66 10.39 8.41 -11.61
N LEU A 67 10.40 9.73 -11.39
CA LEU A 67 10.90 10.31 -10.15
C LEU A 67 10.09 9.87 -8.92
N LEU A 68 8.77 9.72 -9.04
CA LEU A 68 7.94 9.16 -7.97
C LEU A 68 8.32 7.72 -7.63
N ASN A 69 8.57 6.88 -8.64
CA ASN A 69 9.02 5.52 -8.44
C ASN A 69 10.40 5.49 -7.77
N ASP A 70 11.34 6.32 -8.21
CA ASP A 70 12.68 6.40 -7.63
C ASP A 70 12.64 6.83 -6.15
N VAL A 71 11.82 7.84 -5.82
CA VAL A 71 11.60 8.27 -4.42
C VAL A 71 11.00 7.13 -3.59
N TRP A 72 10.00 6.42 -4.12
CA TRP A 72 9.39 5.27 -3.45
C TRP A 72 10.42 4.16 -3.18
N TYR A 73 11.18 3.76 -4.19
CA TYR A 73 12.22 2.73 -4.04
C TYR A 73 13.30 3.15 -3.05
N ALA A 74 13.76 4.39 -3.12
CA ALA A 74 14.75 4.91 -2.19
C ALA A 74 14.24 4.85 -0.74
N CYS A 75 12.99 5.26 -0.48
CA CYS A 75 12.40 5.17 0.86
C CYS A 75 12.29 3.73 1.36
N VAL A 76 11.91 2.77 0.51
CA VAL A 76 11.84 1.35 0.89
C VAL A 76 13.23 0.78 1.20
N VAL A 77 14.22 1.04 0.36
CA VAL A 77 15.59 0.56 0.58
C VAL A 77 16.16 1.16 1.86
N MET A 78 16.05 2.48 2.05
CA MET A 78 16.50 3.14 3.28
C MET A 78 15.76 2.62 4.52
N HIS A 79 14.46 2.32 4.43
CA HIS A 79 13.72 1.72 5.53
C HIS A 79 14.33 0.38 5.95
N ASN A 80 14.55 -0.51 4.98
CA ASN A 80 15.11 -1.84 5.24
C ASN A 80 16.53 -1.74 5.81
N MET A 81 17.37 -0.85 5.25
CA MET A 81 18.73 -0.62 5.77
C MET A 81 18.72 -0.13 7.22
N ILE A 82 17.76 0.73 7.60
CA ILE A 82 17.63 1.19 8.99
C ILE A 82 17.22 0.04 9.91
N ILE A 83 16.28 -0.82 9.49
CA ILE A 83 15.88 -1.99 10.28
C ILE A 83 17.06 -2.94 10.47
N GLU A 84 17.80 -3.24 9.41
CA GLU A 84 18.99 -4.10 9.48
C GLU A 84 20.04 -3.51 10.45
N ALA A 85 20.29 -2.20 10.39
CA ALA A 85 21.21 -1.55 11.32
C ALA A 85 20.73 -1.56 12.78
N GLU A 86 19.42 -1.37 13.02
CA GLU A 86 18.81 -1.46 14.35
C GLU A 86 18.91 -2.90 14.91
N GLU A 87 18.74 -3.93 14.07
CA GLU A 87 18.86 -5.34 14.48
C GLU A 87 20.32 -5.78 14.76
N GLU A 88 21.32 -5.14 14.15
CA GLU A 88 22.74 -5.43 14.41
C GLU A 88 23.26 -4.81 15.73
N GLU A 89 22.58 -3.79 16.25
CA GLU A 89 22.93 -3.12 17.51
C GLU A 89 22.34 -3.81 18.76
N ASP A 90 21.33 -4.68 18.59
CA ASP A 90 20.65 -5.46 19.63
C ASP A 90 21.28 -6.85 19.89
#